data_AF-A0A7L4DZI3-F1
#
_entry.id   AF-A0A7L4DZI3-F1
#
_cell.length_a   1.000
_cell.length_b   1.000
_cell.length_c   1.000
_cell.angle_alpha   90.00
_cell.angle_beta   90.00
_cell.angle_gamma   90.00
#
_symmetry.space_group_name_H-M   'P 1'
#
loop_
_entity.id
_entity.type
_entity.pdbx_description
1 polymer ?
#
loop_
_entity_poly.entity_id
_entity_poly.type
_entity_poly.pdbx_seq_one_letter_code
_entity_poly.pdbx_strand_id
1 'polypeptide(L)'
;DTVSVAGDKDDNSSKEKPWETALRTTVVDMEVGEFRGHKVSVWDLLHSKYIPEENRKELLELYQAGELTLEQVKTVVSTIVTKAEAARAEQPANVGSPTA
;
A
#
# COMPACT_ATOMS: atom_id res chain seq x y z
N ASP A 1 5.80 3.73 -44.55
CA ASP A 1 4.43 3.96 -44.06
C ASP A 1 4.46 3.75 -42.56
N THR A 2 4.40 4.84 -41.80
CA THR A 2 4.59 4.87 -40.36
C THR A 2 3.22 5.01 -39.72
N VAL A 3 2.72 3.96 -39.06
CA VAL A 3 1.52 4.06 -38.25
C VAL A 3 1.91 4.32 -36.80
N SER A 4 1.80 5.59 -36.40
CA SER A 4 1.69 5.99 -35.00
C SER A 4 0.39 5.42 -34.43
N VAL A 5 0.46 4.64 -33.36
CA VAL A 5 -0.73 4.24 -32.60
C VAL A 5 -0.51 4.45 -31.11
N ALA A 6 -1.54 5.06 -30.52
CA ALA A 6 -1.81 5.25 -29.09
C ALA A 6 -0.83 6.15 -28.33
N GLY A 7 -1.14 7.44 -28.33
CA GLY A 7 -0.83 8.29 -27.20
C GLY A 7 -1.82 8.00 -26.06
N ASP A 8 -1.28 7.69 -24.90
CA ASP A 8 -1.94 8.00 -23.64
C ASP A 8 -1.30 9.28 -23.12
N LYS A 9 -2.03 10.39 -23.30
CA LYS A 9 -1.80 11.67 -22.63
C LYS A 9 -2.15 11.47 -21.16
N ASP A 10 -1.15 11.31 -20.30
CA ASP A 10 -1.31 11.70 -18.90
C ASP A 10 -0.85 13.17 -18.79
N ASP A 11 -1.82 14.06 -19.05
CA ASP A 11 -1.71 15.50 -18.78
C ASP A 11 -2.25 15.72 -17.36
N ASN A 12 -1.37 15.56 -16.36
CA ASN A 12 -1.60 16.02 -15.00
C ASN A 12 -0.46 16.96 -14.58
N SER A 13 -0.47 18.15 -15.19
CA SER A 13 0.54 19.18 -14.93
C SER A 13 0.47 19.68 -13.47
N SER A 14 1.62 19.62 -12.79
CA SER A 14 2.07 20.52 -11.71
C SER A 14 2.00 20.04 -10.25
N LYS A 15 2.55 18.84 -9.93
CA LYS A 15 3.27 18.46 -8.66
C LYS A 15 3.32 16.93 -8.50
N GLU A 16 3.51 16.19 -9.59
CA GLU A 16 3.63 14.74 -9.53
C GLU A 16 4.98 14.42 -8.91
N LYS A 17 4.98 14.00 -7.65
CA LYS A 17 6.24 13.71 -6.98
C LYS A 17 6.75 12.40 -7.55
N PRO A 18 8.03 12.30 -7.97
CA PRO A 18 8.57 11.11 -8.62
C PRO A 18 8.41 9.84 -7.77
N TRP A 19 8.36 10.02 -6.45
CA TRP A 19 8.11 8.96 -5.50
C TRP A 19 6.69 8.36 -5.58
N GLU A 20 5.65 9.14 -5.90
CA GLU A 20 4.28 8.61 -6.04
C GLU A 20 4.21 7.59 -7.18
N THR A 21 4.77 7.95 -8.34
CA THR A 21 4.81 7.06 -9.50
C THR A 21 5.58 5.77 -9.20
N ALA A 22 6.72 5.86 -8.52
CA ALA A 22 7.49 4.68 -8.12
C ALA A 22 6.70 3.74 -7.18
N LEU A 23 5.94 4.29 -6.24
CA LEU A 23 5.08 3.50 -5.34
C LEU A 23 3.87 2.90 -6.06
N ARG A 24 3.32 3.59 -7.07
CA ARG A 24 2.18 3.12 -7.86
C ARG A 24 2.57 2.01 -8.84
N THR A 25 3.75 2.11 -9.47
CA THR A 25 4.29 1.08 -10.37
C THR A 25 4.76 -0.16 -9.63
N THR A 26 5.13 -0.03 -8.37
CA THR A 26 5.54 -1.16 -7.53
C THR A 26 4.34 -1.91 -6.99
N VAL A 27 4.17 -3.14 -7.48
CA VAL A 27 3.14 -4.06 -7.01
C VAL A 27 3.69 -5.03 -5.96
N VAL A 28 2.88 -5.30 -4.95
CA VAL A 28 3.14 -6.27 -3.89
C VAL A 28 2.11 -7.38 -4.02
N ASP A 29 2.61 -8.62 -4.04
CA ASP A 29 1.76 -9.78 -3.90
C ASP A 29 1.48 -9.97 -2.41
N MET A 30 0.22 -9.86 -2.01
CA MET A 30 -0.18 -10.03 -0.62
C MET A 30 -0.64 -11.46 -0.42
N GLU A 31 -0.08 -12.13 0.59
CA GLU A 31 -0.44 -13.51 0.95
C GLU A 31 -1.45 -13.58 2.11
N VAL A 32 -1.84 -12.40 2.63
CA VAL A 32 -2.62 -12.25 3.85
C VAL A 32 -3.74 -11.22 3.69
N GLY A 33 -4.83 -11.46 4.40
CA GLY A 33 -6.00 -10.60 4.47
C GLY A 33 -6.85 -10.45 3.23
N GLU A 34 -7.53 -9.31 3.13
CA GLU A 34 -8.48 -9.00 2.04
C GLU A 34 -7.78 -8.91 0.68
N PHE A 35 -6.48 -8.65 0.67
CA PHE A 35 -5.65 -8.59 -0.53
C PHE A 35 -4.99 -9.91 -0.89
N ARG A 36 -5.29 -10.99 -0.17
CA ARG A 36 -4.67 -12.30 -0.39
C ARG A 36 -4.91 -12.80 -1.82
N GLY A 37 -3.83 -13.05 -2.56
CA GLY A 37 -3.88 -13.48 -3.95
C GLY A 37 -4.15 -12.35 -4.95
N HIS A 38 -4.12 -11.10 -4.50
CA HIS A 38 -4.21 -9.91 -5.34
C HIS A 38 -2.87 -9.17 -5.35
N LYS A 39 -2.51 -8.67 -6.54
CA LYS A 39 -1.38 -7.74 -6.71
C LYS A 39 -1.87 -6.33 -6.46
N VAL A 40 -1.40 -5.73 -5.38
CA VAL A 40 -1.81 -4.38 -4.95
C VAL A 40 -0.60 -3.48 -4.96
N SER A 41 -0.75 -2.26 -5.48
CA SER A 41 0.35 -1.29 -5.49
C SER A 41 0.73 -0.86 -4.08
N VAL A 42 2.02 -0.61 -3.82
CA VAL A 42 2.50 -0.11 -2.52
C VAL A 42 1.77 1.18 -2.12
N TRP A 43 1.52 2.06 -3.08
CA TRP A 43 0.72 3.28 -2.89
C TRP A 43 -0.70 3.01 -2.41
N ASP A 44 -1.37 2.01 -2.99
CA ASP A 44 -2.75 1.67 -2.65
C ASP A 44 -2.83 1.08 -1.23
N LEU A 45 -1.85 0.26 -0.85
CA LEU A 45 -1.71 -0.26 0.51
C LEU A 45 -1.43 0.85 1.53
N LEU A 46 -0.58 1.82 1.19
CA LEU A 46 -0.31 3.02 2.02
C LEU A 46 -1.55 3.88 2.24
N HIS A 47 -2.47 3.91 1.29
CA HIS A 47 -3.74 4.64 1.36
C HIS A 47 -4.89 3.76 1.86
N SER A 48 -4.62 2.49 2.13
CA SER A 48 -5.61 1.56 2.64
C SER A 48 -5.81 1.70 4.14
N LYS A 49 -6.94 1.20 4.63
CA LYS A 49 -7.32 1.13 6.05
C LYS A 49 -6.29 0.42 6.95
N TYR A 50 -5.37 -0.32 6.37
CA TYR A 50 -4.32 -1.05 7.08
C TYR A 50 -3.21 -0.15 7.61
N ILE A 51 -2.93 0.96 6.90
CA ILE A 51 -1.84 1.85 7.23
C ILE A 51 -2.44 3.17 7.70
N PRO A 52 -2.30 3.53 8.98
CA PRO A 52 -2.80 4.81 9.45
C PRO A 52 -2.02 5.95 8.81
N GLU A 53 -2.63 7.13 8.75
CA GLU A 53 -2.04 8.29 8.11
C GLU A 53 -0.66 8.68 8.68
N GLU A 54 -0.45 8.48 9.98
CA GLU A 54 0.83 8.74 10.65
C GLU A 54 1.95 7.87 10.08
N ASN A 55 1.76 6.54 10.05
CA ASN A 55 2.73 5.62 9.44
C ASN A 55 2.96 5.93 7.97
N ARG A 56 1.90 6.25 7.22
CA ARG A 56 2.02 6.65 5.81
C ARG A 56 2.94 7.86 5.69
N LYS A 57 2.70 8.89 6.49
CA LYS A 57 3.46 10.14 6.42
C LYS A 57 4.92 9.91 6.77
N GLU A 58 5.20 9.17 7.84
CA GLU A 58 6.56 8.80 8.25
C GLU A 58 7.30 8.01 7.15
N LEU A 59 6.66 6.98 6.58
CA LEU A 59 7.21 6.19 5.46
C LEU A 59 7.56 7.07 4.25
N LEU A 60 6.68 8.01 3.91
CA LEU A 60 6.88 8.91 2.78
C LEU A 60 7.96 9.96 3.05
N GLU A 61 8.08 10.46 4.28
CA GLU A 61 9.15 11.37 4.68
C GLU A 61 10.51 10.66 4.61
N LEU A 62 10.61 9.45 5.16
CA LEU A 62 11.84 8.64 5.10
C LEU A 62 12.22 8.24 3.67
N TYR A 63 11.24 7.90 2.82
CA TYR A 63 11.48 7.60 1.41
C TYR A 63 11.95 8.85 0.63
N GLN A 64 11.35 10.01 0.91
CA GLN A 64 11.78 11.29 0.32
C GLN A 64 13.14 11.76 0.83
N ALA A 65 13.46 11.48 2.09
CA ALA A 65 14.78 11.72 2.67
C ALA A 65 15.85 10.77 2.11
N GLY A 66 15.44 9.70 1.41
CA GLY A 66 16.34 8.67 0.90
C GLY A 66 16.83 7.70 1.97
N GLU A 67 16.25 7.74 3.18
CA GLU A 67 16.54 6.79 4.25
C GLU A 67 15.91 5.43 3.98
N LEU A 68 14.74 5.42 3.35
CA LEU A 68 14.09 4.21 2.86
C LEU A 68 14.23 4.08 1.35
N THR A 69 14.39 2.83 0.91
CA THR A 69 14.32 2.46 -0.50
C THR A 69 12.97 1.83 -0.82
N LEU A 70 12.64 1.73 -2.10
CA LEU A 70 11.37 1.19 -2.58
C LEU A 70 11.09 -0.23 -2.06
N GLU A 71 12.13 -1.07 -1.99
CA GLU A 71 12.05 -2.43 -1.43
C GLU A 71 11.77 -2.43 0.08
N GLN A 72 12.35 -1.46 0.82
CA GLN A 72 12.08 -1.32 2.25
C GLN A 72 10.65 -0.85 2.48
N VAL A 73 10.17 0.15 1.73
CA VAL A 73 8.76 0.59 1.80
C VAL A 73 7.82 -0.58 1.53
N LYS A 74 8.09 -1.37 0.47
CA LYS A 74 7.33 -2.59 0.17
C LYS A 74 7.31 -3.57 1.35
N THR A 75 8.47 -3.82 1.97
CA THR A 75 8.60 -4.74 3.11
C THR A 75 7.83 -4.23 4.32
N VAL A 76 7.97 -2.95 4.66
CA VAL A 76 7.28 -2.33 5.80
C VAL A 76 5.77 -2.37 5.58
N VAL A 77 5.29 -1.97 4.40
CA VAL A 77 3.88 -1.98 4.04
C VAL A 77 3.28 -3.39 4.11
N SER A 78 3.96 -4.38 3.53
CA SER A 78 3.56 -5.79 3.62
C SER A 78 3.52 -6.29 5.07
N THR A 79 4.52 -5.90 5.87
CA THR A 79 4.60 -6.26 7.29
C THR A 79 3.45 -5.64 8.09
N ILE A 80 3.12 -4.36 7.87
CA ILE A 80 2.01 -3.69 8.57
C ILE A 80 0.69 -4.39 8.26
N VAL A 81 0.42 -4.66 6.98
CA VAL A 81 -0.82 -5.36 6.58
C VAL A 81 -0.87 -6.77 7.18
N THR A 82 0.26 -7.49 7.17
CA THR A 82 0.36 -8.82 7.78
C THR A 82 0.08 -8.79 9.28
N LYS A 83 0.68 -7.82 10.00
CA LYS A 83 0.45 -7.65 11.44
C LYS A 83 -0.98 -7.22 11.75
N ALA A 84 -1.56 -6.32 10.94
CA ALA A 84 -2.93 -5.87 11.10
C ALA A 84 -3.94 -7.02 10.89
N GLU A 85 -3.72 -7.86 9.88
CA GLU A 85 -4.56 -9.04 9.63
C GLU A 85 -4.35 -10.14 10.69
N ALA A 86 -3.12 -10.36 11.14
CA ALA A 86 -2.84 -11.28 12.24
C ALA A 86 -3.54 -10.82 13.53
N ALA A 87 -3.42 -9.54 13.88
CA ALA A 87 -4.11 -8.97 15.04
C ALA A 87 -5.64 -9.05 14.92
N ARG A 88 -6.18 -8.98 13.70
CA ARG A 88 -7.62 -9.17 13.43
C ARG A 88 -8.04 -10.64 13.55
N ALA A 89 -7.19 -11.58 13.11
CA ALA A 89 -7.44 -13.02 13.22
C ALA A 89 -7.36 -13.52 14.67
N GLU A 90 -6.55 -12.88 15.51
CA GLU A 90 -6.38 -13.22 16.93
C GLU A 90 -7.34 -12.49 17.86
N GLN A 91 -8.39 -11.83 17.34
CA GLN A 91 -9.51 -11.41 18.18
C GLN A 91 -10.42 -12.63 18.41
N PRO A 92 -10.40 -13.29 19.59
CA PRO A 92 -11.48 -14.20 19.93
C PRO A 92 -12.74 -13.33 19.92
N ALA A 93 -13.70 -13.71 19.10
CA ALA A 93 -15.05 -13.22 19.20
C ALA A 93 -15.52 -13.44 20.65
N ASN A 94 -15.33 -12.42 21.50
CA ASN A 94 -15.83 -12.43 22.86
C ASN A 94 -17.33 -12.20 22.78
N VAL A 95 -18.00 -13.34 22.61
CA VAL A 95 -19.29 -13.75 23.15
C VAL A 95 -20.45 -12.77 22.98
N GLY A 96 -21.40 -13.20 22.14
CA GLY A 96 -22.79 -12.92 22.39
C GLY A 96 -23.13 -13.23 23.85
N SER A 97 -23.63 -12.21 24.52
CA SER A 97 -24.61 -12.23 25.62
C SER A 97 -24.71 -13.50 26.46
N PRO A 98 -24.31 -13.49 27.75
CA PRO A 98 -24.94 -14.34 28.73
C PRO A 98 -26.27 -13.66 29.11
N THR A 99 -27.37 -14.08 28.50
CA THR A 99 -28.70 -13.87 29.10
C THR A 99 -29.19 -15.24 29.57
N ALA A 100 -29.16 -15.42 30.88
CA ALA A 100 -29.87 -16.47 31.59
C ALA A 100 -30.97 -15.78 32.41
#